data_AF-A0A662SL32-F1
#
_entry.id   AF-A0A662SL32-F1
#
_cell.length_a   1.000
_cell.length_b   1.000
_cell.length_c   1.000
_cell.angle_alpha   90.00
_cell.angle_beta   90.00
_cell.angle_gamma   90.00
#
_symmetry.space_group_name_H-M   'P 1'
#
loop_
_entity.id
_entity.type
_entity.pdbx_description
1 polymer ?
#
loop_
_entity_poly.entity_id
_entity_poly.type
_entity_poly.pdbx_seq_one_letter_code
_entity_poly.pdbx_strand_id
1 'polypeptide(L)'
;MKDFTTLGRINTAKELLKVARYVGIKRPLIDTCVLDVPTLGMACRAVYALKDELGFPAGCGPHNAISTWKGLIRKMGKQVKRPAVASASSIAAMAGSDFIIYGPIETAPYVFPVVAMVDAALGYYYLENREMLDKSHPLYRIP
;
A
#
# COMPACT_ATOMS: atom_id res chain seq x y z
N MET A 1 2.58 26.62 -5.20
CA MET A 1 3.11 25.67 -4.21
C MET A 1 2.81 24.26 -4.73
N LYS A 2 3.70 23.28 -4.55
CA LYS A 2 3.39 21.88 -4.93
C LYS A 2 2.31 21.33 -4.00
N ASP A 3 1.28 20.68 -4.56
CA ASP A 3 0.16 20.10 -3.80
C ASP A 3 0.51 18.69 -3.32
N PHE A 4 0.79 18.56 -2.02
CA PHE A 4 1.11 17.29 -1.37
C PHE A 4 -0.09 16.68 -0.63
N THR A 5 -1.31 17.08 -0.96
CA THR A 5 -2.53 16.50 -0.38
C THR A 5 -2.90 15.17 -1.05
N THR A 6 -3.92 14.50 -0.53
CA THR A 6 -4.55 13.35 -1.21
C THR A 6 -5.02 13.74 -2.62
N LEU A 7 -5.64 14.91 -2.78
CA LEU A 7 -6.13 15.37 -4.07
C LEU A 7 -4.98 15.65 -5.05
N GLY A 8 -3.89 16.24 -4.56
CA GLY A 8 -2.67 16.45 -5.35
C GLY A 8 -2.10 15.15 -5.92
N ARG A 9 -2.10 14.06 -5.13
CA ARG A 9 -1.69 12.71 -5.60
C ARG A 9 -2.62 12.18 -6.68
N ILE A 10 -3.93 12.29 -6.47
CA ILE A 10 -4.95 11.82 -7.43
C ILE A 10 -4.81 12.54 -8.77
N ASN A 11 -4.72 13.87 -8.74
CA ASN A 11 -4.58 14.69 -9.93
C ASN A 11 -3.27 14.38 -10.67
N THR A 12 -2.16 14.24 -9.92
CA THR A 12 -0.87 13.86 -10.51
C THR A 12 -0.95 12.49 -11.20
N ALA A 13 -1.57 11.49 -10.56
CA ALA A 13 -1.75 10.17 -11.16
C ALA A 13 -2.55 10.24 -12.46
N LYS A 14 -3.64 11.03 -12.51
CA LYS A 14 -4.45 11.22 -13.73
C LYS A 14 -3.64 11.82 -14.88
N GLU A 15 -2.83 12.84 -14.61
CA GLU A 15 -1.98 13.45 -15.65
C GLU A 15 -0.90 12.47 -16.14
N LEU A 16 -0.26 11.73 -15.23
CA LEU A 16 0.74 10.72 -15.59
C LEU A 16 0.13 9.57 -16.40
N LEU A 17 -1.12 9.18 -16.12
CA LEU A 17 -1.82 8.16 -16.90
C LEU A 17 -2.10 8.61 -18.34
N LYS A 18 -2.33 9.90 -18.59
CA LYS A 18 -2.45 10.43 -19.97
C LYS A 18 -1.13 10.25 -20.72
N VAL A 19 -0.01 10.59 -20.07
CA VAL A 19 1.33 10.40 -20.64
C VAL A 19 1.62 8.92 -20.88
N ALA A 20 1.33 8.07 -19.89
CA ALA A 20 1.51 6.63 -19.98
C ALA A 20 0.75 6.04 -21.18
N ARG A 21 -0.50 6.46 -21.38
CA ARG A 21 -1.30 6.06 -22.54
C ARG A 21 -0.69 6.54 -23.86
N TYR A 22 -0.24 7.80 -23.91
CA TYR A 22 0.39 8.37 -25.11
C TYR A 22 1.65 7.59 -25.54
N VAL A 23 2.46 7.12 -24.58
CA VAL A 23 3.66 6.32 -24.86
C VAL A 23 3.39 4.81 -25.00
N GLY A 24 2.12 4.39 -24.98
CA GLY A 24 1.72 3.00 -25.23
C GLY A 24 1.72 2.06 -24.02
N ILE A 25 1.78 2.58 -22.78
CA ILE A 25 1.64 1.76 -21.56
C ILE A 25 0.18 1.32 -21.42
N LYS A 26 -0.04 -0.01 -21.31
CA LYS A 26 -1.38 -0.62 -21.24
C LYS A 26 -1.79 -1.09 -19.85
N ARG A 27 -0.84 -1.38 -18.98
CA ARG A 27 -1.07 -1.98 -17.64
C ARG A 27 -0.30 -1.21 -16.57
N PRO A 28 -0.67 0.06 -16.31
CA PRO A 28 0.01 0.85 -15.29
C PRO A 28 -0.28 0.30 -13.89
N LEU A 29 0.71 0.41 -13.01
CA LEU A 29 0.56 0.26 -11.58
C LEU A 29 0.74 1.65 -10.95
N ILE A 30 -0.21 2.09 -10.16
CA ILE A 30 -0.18 3.44 -9.59
C ILE A 30 0.42 3.40 -8.18
N ASP A 31 1.62 3.96 -8.01
CA ASP A 31 2.23 4.20 -6.69
C ASP A 31 1.83 5.59 -6.18
N THR A 32 1.13 5.64 -5.05
CA THR A 32 0.64 6.90 -4.48
C THR A 32 1.68 7.68 -3.67
N CYS A 33 2.90 7.16 -3.55
CA CYS A 33 4.06 7.78 -2.92
C CYS A 33 3.88 8.18 -1.44
N VAL A 34 4.68 7.56 -0.60
CA VAL A 34 4.81 7.85 0.84
C VAL A 34 6.14 8.55 1.08
N LEU A 35 6.11 9.75 1.67
CA LEU A 35 7.31 10.55 1.94
C LEU A 35 7.79 10.36 3.39
N ASP A 36 6.84 10.24 4.31
CA ASP A 36 7.04 10.19 5.75
C ASP A 36 5.80 9.60 6.44
N VAL A 37 5.87 9.45 7.77
CA VAL A 37 4.76 8.93 8.57
C VAL A 37 3.48 9.77 8.41
N PRO A 38 3.51 11.12 8.50
CA PRO A 38 2.32 11.94 8.28
C PRO A 38 1.65 11.73 6.90
N THR A 39 2.43 11.50 5.86
CA THR A 39 1.90 11.33 4.50
C THR A 39 1.39 9.93 4.19
N LEU A 40 1.69 8.93 5.02
CA LEU A 40 1.21 7.55 4.83
C LEU A 40 -0.32 7.48 4.70
N GLY A 41 -1.05 8.16 5.58
CA GLY A 41 -2.52 8.17 5.54
C GLY A 41 -3.07 8.80 4.26
N MET A 42 -2.46 9.90 3.79
CA MET A 42 -2.86 10.54 2.52
C MET A 42 -2.59 9.64 1.32
N ALA A 43 -1.46 8.92 1.31
CA ALA A 43 -1.11 7.96 0.26
C ALA A 43 -2.10 6.79 0.23
N CYS A 44 -2.43 6.20 1.39
CA CYS A 44 -3.44 5.15 1.50
C CYS A 44 -4.84 5.63 1.08
N ARG A 45 -5.23 6.86 1.43
CA ARG A 45 -6.51 7.42 0.97
C ARG A 45 -6.53 7.63 -0.55
N ALA A 46 -5.40 8.02 -1.13
CA ALA A 46 -5.28 8.13 -2.58
C ALA A 46 -5.38 6.76 -3.27
N VAL A 47 -4.83 5.69 -2.68
CA VAL A 47 -4.99 4.31 -3.21
C VAL A 47 -6.47 3.98 -3.34
N TYR A 48 -7.22 4.11 -2.24
CA TYR A 48 -8.65 3.85 -2.23
C TYR A 48 -9.39 4.65 -3.33
N ALA A 49 -9.16 5.96 -3.40
CA ALA A 49 -9.85 6.83 -4.36
C ALA A 49 -9.48 6.53 -5.82
N LEU A 50 -8.21 6.25 -6.11
CA LEU A 50 -7.75 5.96 -7.46
C LEU A 50 -8.29 4.62 -7.98
N LYS A 51 -8.42 3.62 -7.10
CA LYS A 51 -9.03 2.34 -7.46
C LYS A 51 -10.51 2.52 -7.78
N ASP A 52 -11.24 3.20 -6.91
CA ASP A 52 -12.68 3.47 -7.07
C ASP A 52 -12.97 4.25 -8.35
N GLU A 53 -12.15 5.27 -8.66
CA GLU A 53 -12.38 6.14 -9.82
C GLU A 53 -11.85 5.59 -11.15
N LEU A 54 -10.67 4.94 -11.14
CA LEU A 54 -9.93 4.63 -12.37
C LEU A 54 -9.84 3.13 -12.69
N GLY A 55 -10.11 2.25 -11.73
CA GLY A 55 -10.05 0.80 -11.91
C GLY A 55 -8.66 0.23 -12.19
N PHE A 56 -7.59 1.03 -12.09
CA PHE A 56 -6.21 0.54 -12.21
C PHE A 56 -5.70 0.04 -10.85
N PRO A 57 -4.81 -0.98 -10.85
CA PRO A 57 -4.16 -1.40 -9.62
C PRO A 57 -3.36 -0.26 -8.99
N ALA A 58 -3.56 -0.04 -7.69
CA ALA A 58 -2.88 1.02 -6.94
C ALA A 58 -2.28 0.47 -5.65
N GLY A 59 -1.17 1.06 -5.24
CA GLY A 59 -0.44 0.66 -4.05
C GLY A 59 0.52 1.75 -3.61
N CYS A 60 1.39 1.43 -2.66
CA CYS A 60 2.41 2.36 -2.21
C CYS A 60 3.63 1.65 -1.58
N GLY A 61 4.66 2.44 -1.31
CA GLY A 61 5.83 2.03 -0.52
C GLY A 61 5.79 2.50 0.93
N PRO A 62 5.01 1.86 1.83
CA PRO A 62 4.83 2.32 3.21
C PRO A 62 6.12 2.24 4.05
N HIS A 63 7.10 1.43 3.63
CA HIS A 63 8.42 1.37 4.29
C HIS A 63 9.18 2.71 4.24
N ASN A 64 8.85 3.60 3.28
CA ASN A 64 9.45 4.92 3.19
C ASN A 64 9.14 5.75 4.44
N ALA A 65 7.90 5.68 4.96
CA ALA A 65 7.51 6.36 6.19
C ALA A 65 8.42 6.02 7.36
N ILE A 66 8.80 4.75 7.48
CA ILE A 66 9.63 4.27 8.57
C ILE A 66 11.10 4.63 8.34
N SER A 67 11.55 4.55 7.08
CA SER A 67 12.92 4.86 6.69
C SER A 67 13.26 6.34 6.88
N THR A 68 12.28 7.24 6.68
CA THR A 68 12.46 8.69 6.87
C THR A 68 12.18 9.15 8.30
N TRP A 69 11.71 8.26 9.20
CA TRP A 69 11.48 8.60 10.60
C TRP A 69 12.78 8.66 11.42
N LYS A 70 13.52 9.77 11.27
CA LYS A 70 14.83 10.01 11.89
C LYS A 70 14.88 9.76 13.41
N GLY A 71 13.79 10.03 14.12
CA GLY A 71 13.70 9.90 15.57
C GLY A 71 13.35 8.50 16.08
N LEU A 72 12.93 7.58 15.21
CA LEU A 72 12.35 6.29 15.61
C LEU A 72 13.33 5.45 16.41
N ILE A 73 14.49 5.14 15.81
CA ILE A 73 15.51 4.28 16.42
C ILE A 73 16.09 4.91 17.67
N ARG A 74 16.29 6.24 17.68
CA ARG A 74 16.84 6.96 18.84
C ARG A 74 15.89 6.89 20.04
N LYS A 75 14.58 6.97 19.82
CA LYS A 75 13.58 7.03 20.89
C LYS A 75 13.10 5.64 21.33
N MET A 76 13.03 4.68 20.41
CA MET A 76 12.36 3.40 20.61
C MET A 76 13.30 2.19 20.47
N GLY A 77 14.56 2.38 20.08
CA GLY A 77 15.53 1.32 19.85
C GLY A 77 15.42 0.66 18.47
N LYS A 78 16.39 -0.21 18.13
CA LYS A 78 16.48 -0.85 16.79
C LYS A 78 15.36 -1.87 16.54
N GLN A 79 14.86 -2.51 17.60
CA GLN A 79 13.85 -3.55 17.54
C GLN A 79 12.53 -3.08 16.92
N VAL A 80 12.23 -1.78 16.99
CA VAL A 80 10.99 -1.20 16.46
C VAL A 80 10.92 -1.20 14.93
N LYS A 81 12.06 -1.25 14.22
CA LYS A 81 12.09 -1.03 12.77
C LYS A 81 11.24 -2.04 12.01
N ARG A 82 11.39 -3.34 12.34
CA ARG A 82 10.70 -4.44 11.66
C ARG A 82 9.18 -4.43 11.94
N PRO A 83 8.72 -4.35 13.20
CA PRO A 83 7.30 -4.16 13.50
C PRO A 83 6.71 -2.92 12.84
N ALA A 84 7.42 -1.78 12.86
CA ALA A 84 6.90 -0.55 12.25
C ALA A 84 6.71 -0.66 10.74
N VAL A 85 7.63 -1.32 10.01
CA VAL A 85 7.47 -1.59 8.57
C VAL A 85 6.30 -2.55 8.31
N ALA A 86 6.15 -3.60 9.14
CA ALA A 86 5.05 -4.54 9.02
C ALA A 86 3.69 -3.85 9.29
N SER A 87 3.59 -3.00 10.32
CA SER A 87 2.40 -2.20 10.62
C SER A 87 2.09 -1.17 9.53
N ALA A 88 3.10 -0.51 8.96
CA ALA A 88 2.87 0.40 7.84
C ALA A 88 2.34 -0.36 6.61
N SER A 89 2.80 -1.59 6.40
CA SER A 89 2.31 -2.48 5.34
C SER A 89 0.88 -2.95 5.59
N SER A 90 0.51 -3.28 6.84
CA SER A 90 -0.87 -3.64 7.17
C SER A 90 -1.84 -2.48 6.94
N ILE A 91 -1.43 -1.24 7.22
CA ILE A 91 -2.23 -0.03 6.92
C ILE A 91 -2.47 0.09 5.41
N ALA A 92 -1.44 -0.14 4.59
CA ALA A 92 -1.58 -0.11 3.13
C ALA A 92 -2.49 -1.23 2.61
N ALA A 93 -2.33 -2.46 3.13
CA ALA A 93 -3.18 -3.60 2.77
C ALA A 93 -4.65 -3.34 3.11
N MET A 94 -4.92 -2.91 4.34
CA MET A 94 -6.28 -2.62 4.82
C MET A 94 -6.93 -1.45 4.06
N ALA A 95 -6.14 -0.51 3.54
CA ALA A 95 -6.64 0.56 2.68
C ALA A 95 -7.01 0.09 1.25
N GLY A 96 -6.83 -1.20 0.96
CA GLY A 96 -7.19 -1.81 -0.33
C GLY A 96 -6.08 -1.73 -1.38
N SER A 97 -4.80 -1.66 -0.98
CA SER A 97 -3.69 -1.68 -1.95
C SER A 97 -3.59 -3.03 -2.68
N ASP A 98 -3.41 -3.00 -4.01
CA ASP A 98 -3.17 -4.19 -4.83
C ASP A 98 -1.72 -4.70 -4.73
N PHE A 99 -0.79 -3.81 -4.36
CA PHE A 99 0.61 -4.14 -4.15
C PHE A 99 1.22 -3.26 -3.06
N ILE A 100 2.25 -3.78 -2.41
CA ILE A 100 3.01 -3.09 -1.37
C ILE A 100 4.50 -3.21 -1.67
N ILE A 101 5.18 -2.08 -1.82
CA ILE A 101 6.65 -2.04 -1.87
C ILE A 101 7.14 -2.03 -0.43
N TYR A 102 7.44 -3.20 0.12
CA TYR A 102 7.69 -3.40 1.56
C TYR A 102 9.12 -3.06 2.01
N GLY A 103 9.99 -2.68 1.07
CA GLY A 103 11.36 -2.27 1.34
C GLY A 103 12.35 -3.43 1.28
N PRO A 104 13.40 -3.44 2.12
CA PRO A 104 14.47 -4.44 2.07
C PRO A 104 13.94 -5.87 2.24
N ILE A 105 14.51 -6.83 1.50
CA ILE A 105 14.05 -8.23 1.49
C ILE A 105 14.09 -8.89 2.88
N GLU A 106 14.95 -8.41 3.78
CA GLU A 106 15.08 -8.91 5.15
C GLU A 106 13.87 -8.59 6.04
N THR A 107 12.96 -7.71 5.60
CA THR A 107 11.69 -7.46 6.30
C THR A 107 10.58 -8.41 5.86
N ALA A 108 10.76 -9.18 4.78
CA ALA A 108 9.75 -10.11 4.26
C ALA A 108 9.20 -11.09 5.32
N PRO A 109 10.03 -11.70 6.21
CA PRO A 109 9.51 -12.60 7.26
C PRO A 109 8.56 -11.91 8.27
N TYR A 110 8.56 -10.58 8.32
CA TYR A 110 7.68 -9.80 9.19
C TYR A 110 6.49 -9.22 8.44
N VAL A 111 6.68 -8.83 7.18
CA VAL A 111 5.65 -8.18 6.38
C VAL A 111 4.66 -9.19 5.81
N PHE A 112 5.15 -10.30 5.24
CA PHE A 112 4.31 -11.27 4.54
C PHE A 112 3.24 -11.88 5.43
N PRO A 113 3.55 -12.38 6.66
CA PRO A 113 2.50 -12.90 7.53
C PRO A 113 1.49 -11.83 7.95
N VAL A 114 1.92 -10.57 8.11
CA VAL A 114 1.04 -9.46 8.50
C VAL A 114 0.10 -9.06 7.36
N VAL A 115 0.59 -8.99 6.12
CA VAL A 115 -0.26 -8.73 4.95
C VAL A 115 -1.20 -9.91 4.69
N ALA A 116 -0.70 -11.14 4.77
CA ALA A 116 -1.53 -12.35 4.65
C ALA A 116 -2.67 -12.37 5.68
N MET A 117 -2.39 -11.98 6.92
CA MET A 117 -3.41 -11.84 7.96
C MET A 117 -4.50 -10.81 7.58
N VAL A 118 -4.11 -9.66 7.02
CA VAL A 118 -5.08 -8.65 6.55
C VAL A 118 -5.91 -9.17 5.39
N ASP A 119 -5.28 -9.77 4.38
CA ASP A 119 -5.98 -10.35 3.22
C ASP A 119 -6.96 -11.43 3.66
N ALA A 120 -6.55 -12.33 4.56
CA ALA A 120 -7.43 -13.36 5.09
C ALA A 120 -8.60 -12.77 5.89
N ALA A 121 -8.37 -11.71 6.68
CA ALA A 121 -9.44 -11.02 7.41
C ALA A 121 -10.46 -10.37 6.46
N LEU A 122 -10.00 -9.80 5.34
CA LEU A 122 -10.86 -9.25 4.29
C LEU A 122 -11.51 -10.36 3.42
N GLY A 123 -10.95 -11.57 3.41
CA GLY A 123 -11.42 -12.67 2.57
C GLY A 123 -12.90 -13.00 2.77
N TYR A 124 -13.37 -13.11 4.02
CA TYR A 124 -14.79 -13.37 4.27
C TYR A 124 -15.70 -12.20 3.86
N TYR A 125 -15.21 -10.96 3.96
CA TYR A 125 -15.94 -9.80 3.46
C TYR A 125 -16.10 -9.85 1.93
N TYR A 126 -15.07 -10.25 1.18
CA TYR A 126 -15.19 -10.45 -0.27
C TYR A 126 -16.18 -11.55 -0.62
N LEU A 127 -16.16 -12.68 0.10
CA LEU A 127 -17.13 -13.77 -0.09
C LEU A 127 -18.57 -13.34 0.24
N GLU A 128 -18.78 -12.56 1.29
CA GLU A 128 -20.09 -11.97 1.63
C GLU A 128 -20.63 -11.09 0.48
N ASN A 129 -19.74 -10.36 -0.20
CA ASN A 129 -20.07 -9.54 -1.37
C ASN A 129 -20.08 -10.31 -2.70
N ARG A 130 -20.10 -11.64 -2.65
CA ARG A 130 -20.16 -12.56 -3.81
C ARG A 130 -18.95 -12.48 -4.75
N GLU A 131 -17.80 -12.03 -4.27
CA GLU A 131 -16.56 -12.12 -5.00
C GLU A 131 -15.95 -13.53 -4.88
N MET A 132 -15.34 -14.02 -5.96
CA MET A 132 -14.65 -15.31 -5.95
C MET A 132 -13.18 -15.12 -5.61
N LEU A 133 -12.72 -15.81 -4.58
CA LEU A 133 -11.30 -15.83 -4.19
C LEU A 133 -10.60 -17.04 -4.80
N ASP A 134 -9.35 -16.85 -5.24
CA ASP A 134 -8.52 -17.95 -5.71
C ASP A 134 -8.17 -18.91 -4.55
N LYS A 135 -7.93 -20.19 -4.85
CA LYS A 135 -7.52 -21.19 -3.85
C LYS A 135 -6.12 -20.91 -3.25
N SER A 136 -5.33 -20.05 -3.87
CA SER A 136 -4.07 -19.54 -3.33
C SER A 136 -4.25 -18.39 -2.34
N HIS A 137 -5.47 -17.84 -2.19
CA HIS A 137 -5.72 -16.70 -1.31
C HIS A 137 -5.34 -17.01 0.14
N PRO A 138 -4.74 -16.06 0.90
CA PRO A 138 -4.30 -16.29 2.28
C PRO A 138 -5.37 -16.87 3.21
N LEU A 139 -6.64 -16.50 3.01
CA LEU A 139 -7.79 -17.08 3.72
C LEU A 139 -7.75 -18.63 3.78
N TYR A 140 -7.34 -19.28 2.69
CA TYR A 140 -7.32 -20.74 2.57
C TYR A 140 -5.96 -21.36 2.93
N ARG A 141 -4.98 -20.57 3.38
CA ARG A 141 -3.59 -20.99 3.61
C ARG A 141 -3.06 -20.70 5.01
N ILE A 142 -3.74 -19.84 5.76
CA ILE A 142 -3.43 -19.53 7.16
C ILE A 142 -3.86 -20.62 8.18
N PRO A 143 -4.93 -21.42 7.97
CA PRO A 143 -5.32 -22.48 8.91
C PRO A 143 -4.24 -23.56 9.11
#